data_AF-A0A0Q3PD20-F1
#
_entry.id   AF-A0A0Q3PD20-F1
#
_cell.length_a   1.000
_cell.length_b   1.000
_cell.length_c   1.000
_cell.angle_alpha   90.00
_cell.angle_beta   90.00
_cell.angle_gamma   90.00
#
_symmetry.space_group_name_H-M   'P 1'
#
loop_
_entity.id
_entity.type
_entity.pdbx_description
1 polymer ?
#
loop_
_entity_poly.entity_id
_entity_poly.type
_entity_poly.pdbx_seq_one_letter_code
_entity_poly.pdbx_strand_id
1 'polypeptide(L)'
;MKVGCSSGTSRNLPLQPLNEAMATAWGKNYWVIDQVKHAMYKAYFRNEEAMDSVIRRQPWSLDKDNLLIEVFGVPERFRVPHMMRYVIEKIAQTSDIHSPPEISMKITSDFVEAYAKMDIRMPVKDKVKYFVGPNEYILLYINYGKIKRICTFCGVMFHTVDFCPNRRKLIHHLISIGARTASVPFSYVGLWTSQVSKIPEIAFELNTNQR
;
A
#
# COMPACT_ATOMS: atom_id res chain seq x y z
N MET A 1 5.84 -22.53 -2.94
CA MET A 1 4.60 -21.91 -2.42
C MET A 1 4.83 -21.66 -0.93
N LYS A 2 4.88 -20.41 -0.47
CA LYS A 2 5.10 -20.15 0.96
C LYS A 2 3.78 -20.36 1.71
N VAL A 3 3.56 -21.59 2.12
CA VAL A 3 2.49 -21.97 3.05
C VAL A 3 2.87 -21.35 4.39
N GLY A 4 2.08 -20.39 4.87
CA GLY A 4 2.25 -19.86 6.22
C GLY A 4 2.01 -20.98 7.22
N CYS A 5 2.96 -21.18 8.14
CA CYS A 5 2.84 -22.10 9.27
C CYS A 5 1.48 -21.92 9.96
N SER A 6 0.65 -22.96 9.90
CA SER A 6 -0.55 -23.10 10.72
C SER A 6 -0.20 -23.94 11.95
N SER A 7 0.25 -23.30 13.03
CA SER A 7 0.20 -23.90 14.37
C SER A 7 -1.23 -23.91 14.95
N GLY A 8 -2.25 -23.88 14.08
CA GLY A 8 -3.66 -24.04 14.42
C GLY A 8 -4.35 -24.92 13.38
N THR A 9 -5.28 -25.77 13.81
CA THR A 9 -6.08 -26.63 12.94
C THR A 9 -6.77 -25.81 11.85
N SER A 10 -6.62 -26.21 10.59
CA SER A 10 -7.26 -25.53 9.46
C SER A 10 -8.78 -25.46 9.67
N ARG A 11 -9.29 -24.25 9.88
CA ARG A 11 -10.72 -23.99 10.09
C ARG A 11 -11.46 -24.06 8.76
N ASN A 12 -12.62 -24.71 8.74
CA ASN A 12 -13.51 -24.68 7.59
C ASN A 12 -14.27 -23.35 7.57
N LEU A 13 -14.11 -22.58 6.51
CA LEU A 13 -14.84 -21.33 6.28
C LEU A 13 -16.19 -21.62 5.62
N PRO A 14 -17.29 -20.99 6.09
CA PRO A 14 -18.58 -21.07 5.42
C PRO A 14 -18.51 -20.50 4.00
N LEU A 15 -19.09 -21.23 3.04
CA LEU A 15 -18.98 -20.92 1.60
C LEU A 15 -19.59 -19.56 1.23
N GLN A 16 -20.71 -19.19 1.82
CA GLN A 16 -21.40 -17.94 1.47
C GLN A 16 -20.58 -16.69 1.85
N PRO A 17 -20.14 -16.51 3.12
CA PRO A 17 -19.24 -15.43 3.49
C PRO A 17 -17.94 -15.40 2.68
N LEU A 18 -17.40 -16.57 2.34
CA LEU A 18 -16.21 -16.68 1.48
C LEU A 18 -16.49 -16.18 0.06
N ASN A 19 -17.63 -16.55 -0.53
CA ASN A 19 -18.05 -16.08 -1.85
C ASN A 19 -18.31 -14.56 -1.85
N GLU A 20 -18.97 -14.02 -0.83
CA GLU A 20 -19.23 -12.59 -0.68
C GLU A 20 -17.93 -11.79 -0.53
N ALA A 21 -17.00 -12.29 0.30
CA ALA A 21 -15.68 -11.71 0.45
C ALA A 21 -14.95 -11.69 -0.90
N MET A 22 -14.97 -12.79 -1.66
CA MET A 22 -14.23 -12.95 -2.93
C MET A 22 -14.89 -12.27 -4.13
N ALA A 23 -16.21 -12.04 -4.07
CA ALA A 23 -16.93 -11.19 -5.00
C ALA A 23 -16.56 -9.70 -4.83
N THR A 24 -16.36 -9.23 -3.61
CA THR A 24 -15.97 -7.83 -3.29
C THR A 24 -14.59 -7.43 -3.86
N ALA A 25 -13.86 -8.42 -4.32
CA ALA A 25 -12.44 -8.58 -4.10
C ALA A 25 -11.70 -8.82 -5.40
N TRP A 26 -12.16 -9.87 -6.08
CA TRP A 26 -11.81 -10.17 -7.44
C TRP A 26 -12.83 -9.53 -8.40
N GLY A 27 -13.93 -8.96 -7.88
CA GLY A 27 -14.92 -8.22 -8.63
C GLY A 27 -15.45 -9.03 -9.80
N LYS A 28 -15.44 -8.41 -10.99
CA LYS A 28 -15.92 -9.06 -12.22
C LYS A 28 -14.97 -10.15 -12.76
N ASN A 29 -13.76 -10.33 -12.21
CA ASN A 29 -12.82 -11.35 -12.69
C ASN A 29 -13.18 -12.75 -12.18
N TYR A 30 -14.03 -12.83 -11.18
CA TYR A 30 -14.41 -14.03 -10.46
C TYR A 30 -15.83 -14.50 -10.82
N TRP A 31 -16.07 -15.80 -10.64
CA TRP A 31 -17.38 -16.43 -10.82
C TRP A 31 -17.92 -17.01 -9.51
N VAL A 32 -17.29 -18.05 -8.98
CA VAL A 32 -17.74 -18.75 -7.76
C VAL A 32 -16.58 -19.49 -7.07
N ILE A 33 -16.70 -19.73 -5.77
CA ILE A 33 -15.84 -20.60 -4.98
C ILE A 33 -16.66 -21.78 -4.54
N ASP A 34 -16.09 -22.95 -4.75
CA ASP A 34 -16.61 -24.21 -4.25
C ASP A 34 -15.63 -24.87 -3.28
N GLN A 35 -16.15 -25.67 -2.36
CA GLN A 35 -15.34 -26.43 -1.43
C GLN A 35 -15.07 -27.83 -1.99
N VAL A 36 -13.80 -28.15 -2.21
CA VAL A 36 -13.40 -29.44 -2.77
C VAL A 36 -13.10 -30.45 -1.67
N LYS A 37 -12.49 -29.98 -0.56
CA LYS A 37 -12.21 -30.79 0.65
C LYS A 37 -12.24 -29.90 1.89
N HIS A 38 -12.12 -30.51 3.08
CA HIS A 38 -11.99 -29.78 4.34
C HIS A 38 -10.91 -28.72 4.24
N ALA A 39 -11.29 -27.45 4.47
CA ALA A 39 -10.42 -26.27 4.34
C ALA A 39 -9.69 -26.13 2.99
N MET A 40 -10.24 -26.69 1.90
CA MET A 40 -9.68 -26.60 0.56
C MET A 40 -10.76 -26.16 -0.44
N TYR A 41 -10.50 -25.04 -1.11
CA TYR A 41 -11.46 -24.37 -1.98
C TYR A 41 -10.91 -24.24 -3.39
N LYS A 42 -11.81 -24.25 -4.37
CA LYS A 42 -11.51 -24.03 -5.79
C LYS A 42 -12.26 -22.81 -6.27
N ALA A 43 -11.52 -21.84 -6.81
CA ALA A 43 -12.07 -20.64 -7.42
C ALA A 43 -12.24 -20.84 -8.94
N TYR A 44 -13.36 -20.37 -9.46
CA TYR A 44 -13.65 -20.31 -10.88
C TYR A 44 -13.57 -18.87 -11.37
N PHE A 45 -12.91 -18.67 -12.51
CA PHE A 45 -12.70 -17.36 -13.13
C PHE A 45 -13.41 -17.29 -14.47
N ARG A 46 -13.72 -16.08 -14.92
CA ARG A 46 -14.45 -15.88 -16.18
C ARG A 46 -13.63 -16.25 -17.42
N ASN A 47 -12.32 -16.04 -17.36
CA ASN A 47 -11.37 -16.39 -18.41
C ASN A 47 -9.95 -16.47 -17.81
N GLU A 48 -9.00 -16.92 -18.62
CA GLU A 48 -7.60 -17.07 -18.24
C GLU A 48 -6.97 -15.72 -17.85
N GLU A 49 -7.26 -14.63 -18.56
CA GLU A 49 -6.75 -13.29 -18.24
C GLU A 49 -7.21 -12.80 -16.85
N ALA A 50 -8.46 -13.10 -16.49
CA ALA A 50 -9.03 -12.78 -15.18
C ALA A 50 -8.38 -13.61 -14.06
N MET A 51 -8.14 -14.91 -14.32
CA MET A 51 -7.38 -15.78 -13.42
C MET A 51 -5.96 -15.25 -13.22
N ASP A 52 -5.25 -14.94 -14.31
CA ASP A 52 -3.90 -14.40 -14.30
C ASP A 52 -3.84 -13.07 -13.57
N SER A 53 -4.83 -12.19 -13.78
CA SER A 53 -4.92 -10.92 -13.08
C SER A 53 -5.10 -11.11 -11.57
N VAL A 54 -5.82 -12.13 -11.12
CA VAL A 54 -6.03 -12.42 -9.69
C VAL A 54 -4.77 -13.07 -9.11
N ILE A 55 -4.16 -14.05 -9.79
CA ILE A 55 -2.94 -14.73 -9.35
C ILE A 55 -1.77 -13.74 -9.23
N ARG A 56 -1.63 -12.81 -10.18
CA ARG A 56 -0.54 -11.82 -10.22
C ARG A 56 -0.73 -10.67 -9.22
N ARG A 57 -1.91 -10.50 -8.63
CA ARG A 57 -2.19 -9.50 -7.59
C ARG A 57 -1.84 -10.09 -6.22
N GLN A 58 -0.62 -9.82 -5.79
CA GLN A 58 -0.19 -9.94 -4.40
C GLN A 58 -0.35 -8.58 -3.72
N PRO A 59 -0.98 -8.48 -2.55
CA PRO A 59 -1.56 -9.55 -1.72
C PRO A 59 -3.00 -9.93 -2.10
N TRP A 60 -3.46 -11.13 -1.70
CA TRP A 60 -4.83 -11.66 -1.93
C TRP A 60 -5.87 -11.16 -0.92
N SER A 61 -5.50 -10.17 -0.10
CA SER A 61 -6.42 -9.36 0.66
C SER A 61 -7.13 -8.39 -0.29
N LEU A 62 -8.40 -8.11 -0.02
CA LEU A 62 -9.34 -7.75 -1.07
C LEU A 62 -9.70 -6.28 -1.09
N ASP A 63 -9.72 -5.70 0.10
CA ASP A 63 -9.99 -4.29 0.30
C ASP A 63 -8.91 -3.72 1.20
N LYS A 64 -8.69 -4.35 2.36
CA LYS A 64 -7.74 -3.88 3.36
C LYS A 64 -6.65 -4.90 3.62
N ASP A 65 -5.41 -4.44 3.69
CA ASP A 65 -4.28 -5.26 4.16
C ASP A 65 -3.44 -4.53 5.19
N ASN A 66 -2.75 -5.29 6.03
CA ASN A 66 -1.73 -4.79 6.93
C ASN A 66 -0.40 -4.73 6.17
N LEU A 67 -0.04 -3.52 5.76
CA LEU A 67 1.19 -3.26 5.04
C LEU A 67 2.24 -2.72 5.99
N LEU A 68 3.48 -3.17 5.78
CA LEU A 68 4.64 -2.55 6.41
C LEU A 68 4.85 -1.18 5.77
N ILE A 69 4.87 -0.15 6.61
CA ILE A 69 5.22 1.21 6.25
C ILE A 69 6.55 1.57 6.90
N GLU A 70 7.38 2.29 6.15
CA GLU A 70 8.65 2.83 6.60
C GLU A 70 8.56 4.36 6.48
N VAL A 71 8.73 5.06 7.59
CA VAL A 71 8.61 6.52 7.67
C VAL A 71 10.00 7.14 7.81
N PHE A 72 10.42 7.88 6.79
CA PHE A 72 11.71 8.55 6.72
C PHE A 72 11.59 10.04 7.06
N GLY A 73 12.71 10.64 7.50
CA GLY A 73 12.75 12.06 7.87
C GLY A 73 12.22 12.34 9.28
N VAL A 74 12.26 11.35 10.18
CA VAL A 74 11.81 11.49 11.56
C VAL A 74 13.01 11.69 12.50
N PRO A 75 13.28 12.92 12.97
CA PRO A 75 14.33 13.15 13.95
C PRO A 75 14.09 12.33 15.22
N GLU A 76 15.16 11.85 15.85
CA GLU A 76 15.10 10.91 16.97
C GLU A 76 14.17 11.38 18.10
N ARG A 77 14.20 12.67 18.45
CA ARG A 77 13.34 13.27 19.48
C ARG A 77 11.84 13.19 19.19
N PHE A 78 11.45 13.03 17.93
CA PHE A 78 10.06 12.89 17.50
C PHE A 78 9.65 11.44 17.21
N ARG A 79 10.53 10.47 17.43
CA ARG A 79 10.23 9.03 17.30
C ARG A 79 9.45 8.51 18.50
N VAL A 80 8.22 8.99 18.62
CA VAL A 80 7.28 8.65 19.70
C VAL A 80 6.02 8.01 19.13
N PRO A 81 5.31 7.14 19.88
CA PRO A 81 4.09 6.48 19.42
C PRO A 81 3.01 7.42 18.88
N HIS A 82 2.88 8.61 19.49
CA HIS A 82 1.93 9.61 19.05
C HIS A 82 2.20 10.08 17.62
N MET A 83 3.46 10.29 17.23
CA MET A 83 3.83 10.65 15.87
C MET A 83 3.44 9.53 14.89
N MET A 84 3.73 8.27 15.23
CA MET A 84 3.33 7.17 14.35
C MET A 84 1.82 7.01 14.23
N ARG A 85 1.08 7.17 15.33
CA ARG A 85 -0.39 7.18 15.29
C ARG A 85 -0.89 8.27 14.34
N TYR A 86 -0.37 9.49 14.48
CA TYR A 86 -0.69 10.61 13.59
C TYR A 86 -0.42 10.27 12.11
N VAL A 87 0.73 9.67 11.80
CA VAL A 87 1.08 9.29 10.43
C VAL A 87 0.11 8.23 9.90
N ILE A 88 -0.15 7.16 10.68
CA ILE A 88 -1.05 6.06 10.29
C ILE A 88 -2.46 6.59 9.99
N GLU A 89 -3.00 7.45 10.85
CA GLU A 89 -4.32 8.09 10.66
C GLU A 89 -4.38 8.96 9.39
N LYS A 90 -3.24 9.52 8.96
CA LYS A 90 -3.19 10.31 7.72
C LYS A 90 -3.11 9.44 6.47
N ILE A 91 -2.45 8.29 6.52
CA ILE A 91 -2.17 7.48 5.31
C ILE A 91 -3.08 6.26 5.14
N ALA A 92 -3.74 5.83 6.22
CA ALA A 92 -4.42 4.54 6.27
C ALA A 92 -5.53 4.57 7.34
N GLN A 93 -5.93 3.38 7.79
CA GLN A 93 -6.69 3.17 9.02
C GLN A 93 -5.77 2.58 10.08
N THR A 94 -6.06 2.84 11.36
CA THR A 94 -5.37 2.21 12.48
C THR A 94 -5.47 0.68 12.34
N SER A 95 -4.33 0.00 12.42
CA SER A 95 -4.30 -1.47 12.39
C SER A 95 -4.80 -2.03 13.71
N ASP A 96 -5.64 -3.06 13.64
CA ASP A 96 -6.11 -3.82 14.79
C ASP A 96 -5.05 -4.83 15.30
N ILE A 97 -3.94 -5.01 14.57
CA ILE A 97 -3.01 -6.14 14.77
C ILE A 97 -1.87 -5.78 15.71
N HIS A 98 -1.23 -4.61 15.56
CA HIS A 98 -0.09 -4.23 16.39
C HIS A 98 -0.06 -2.72 16.64
N SER A 99 -0.04 -2.34 17.92
CA SER A 99 0.49 -1.02 18.30
C SER A 99 1.96 -0.96 17.86
N PRO A 100 2.43 0.15 17.26
CA PRO A 100 3.83 0.31 16.90
C PRO A 100 4.71 0.08 18.15
N PRO A 101 5.58 -0.95 18.18
CA PRO A 101 6.35 -1.24 19.38
C PRO A 101 7.38 -0.12 19.61
N GLU A 102 7.27 0.59 20.73
CA GLU A 102 8.12 1.73 21.11
C GLU A 102 9.61 1.45 20.93
N ILE A 103 10.05 0.23 21.25
CA ILE A 103 11.44 -0.20 21.16
C ILE A 103 11.91 -0.23 19.69
N SER A 104 11.05 -0.62 18.74
CA SER A 104 11.41 -0.69 17.32
C SER A 104 11.66 0.69 16.69
N MET A 105 11.09 1.76 17.26
CA MET A 105 11.21 3.11 16.71
C MET A 105 12.60 3.72 16.87
N LYS A 106 13.42 3.18 17.79
CA LYS A 106 14.75 3.70 18.11
C LYS A 106 15.89 2.81 17.60
N ILE A 107 15.58 1.64 17.06
CA ILE A 107 16.59 0.68 16.59
C ILE A 107 17.16 1.11 15.23
N THR A 108 16.29 1.43 14.29
CA THR A 108 16.69 1.80 12.93
C THR A 108 17.03 3.29 12.87
N SER A 109 18.24 3.65 12.45
CA SER A 109 18.68 5.06 12.40
C SER A 109 17.95 5.88 11.33
N ASP A 110 17.43 5.25 10.29
CA ASP A 110 17.06 5.98 9.06
C ASP A 110 15.54 6.18 8.93
N PHE A 111 14.77 5.24 9.45
CA PHE A 111 13.31 5.23 9.36
C PHE A 111 12.66 4.65 10.62
N VAL A 112 11.35 4.87 10.77
CA VAL A 112 10.50 4.21 11.75
C VAL A 112 9.53 3.27 11.03
N GLU A 113 9.46 2.01 11.47
CA GLU A 113 8.55 1.01 10.91
C GLU A 113 7.23 0.94 11.66
N ALA A 114 6.15 0.67 10.93
CA ALA A 114 4.89 0.25 11.53
C ALA A 114 4.08 -0.62 10.55
N TYR A 115 3.08 -1.31 11.09
CA TYR A 115 2.04 -1.94 10.27
C TYR A 115 0.80 -1.07 10.26
N ALA A 116 0.28 -0.79 9.06
CA ALA A 116 -0.93 0.01 8.87
C ALA A 116 -1.97 -0.78 8.05
N LYS A 117 -3.24 -0.69 8.45
CA LYS A 117 -4.36 -1.31 7.73
C LYS A 117 -4.80 -0.39 6.62
N MET A 118 -4.36 -0.67 5.40
CA MET A 118 -4.55 0.18 4.23
C MET A 118 -5.65 -0.34 3.32
N ASP A 119 -6.49 0.55 2.78
CA ASP A 119 -7.31 0.18 1.62
C ASP A 119 -6.43 0.17 0.37
N ILE A 120 -6.16 -1.01 -0.18
CA ILE A 120 -5.20 -1.21 -1.28
C ILE A 120 -5.68 -0.66 -2.63
N ARG A 121 -6.97 -0.27 -2.71
CA ARG A 121 -7.59 0.30 -3.91
C ARG A 121 -7.46 1.82 -3.93
N MET A 122 -7.17 2.43 -2.79
CA MET A 122 -7.04 3.88 -2.65
C MET A 122 -5.61 4.33 -3.02
N PRO A 123 -5.46 5.53 -3.60
CA PRO A 123 -4.15 6.13 -3.81
C PRO A 123 -3.36 6.24 -2.50
N VAL A 124 -2.09 5.86 -2.56
CA VAL A 124 -1.17 6.06 -1.43
C VAL A 124 -0.84 7.53 -1.21
N LYS A 125 -0.36 7.84 0.00
CA LYS A 125 0.32 9.10 0.28
C LYS A 125 1.81 8.88 0.25
N ASP A 126 2.53 9.75 -0.44
CA ASP A 126 3.99 9.72 -0.50
C ASP A 126 4.65 10.51 0.63
N LYS A 127 3.94 11.48 1.21
CA LYS A 127 4.44 12.33 2.30
C LYS A 127 3.35 12.78 3.27
N VAL A 128 3.76 13.08 4.49
CA VAL A 128 2.91 13.59 5.57
C VAL A 128 3.58 14.79 6.22
N LYS A 129 2.84 15.88 6.44
CA LYS A 129 3.31 17.00 7.25
C LYS A 129 3.06 16.69 8.72
N TYR A 130 4.11 16.61 9.52
CA TYR A 130 4.02 16.44 10.97
C TYR A 130 4.29 17.78 11.64
N PHE A 131 3.26 18.38 12.23
CA PHE A 131 3.37 19.71 12.84
C PHE A 131 4.02 19.60 14.22
N VAL A 132 5.13 20.33 14.40
CA VAL A 132 5.88 20.45 15.66
C VAL A 132 5.61 21.78 16.37
N GLY A 133 4.95 22.71 15.66
CA GLY A 133 4.46 23.98 16.18
C GLY A 133 3.36 24.55 15.28
N PRO A 134 2.83 25.76 15.58
CA PRO A 134 1.70 26.35 14.86
C PRO A 134 1.93 26.51 13.35
N ASN A 135 3.16 26.84 12.94
CA ASN A 135 3.57 27.01 11.54
C ASN A 135 4.84 26.22 11.18
N GLU A 136 5.31 25.37 12.09
CA GLU A 136 6.46 24.49 11.85
C GLU A 136 6.00 23.05 11.66
N TYR A 137 6.46 22.45 10.58
CA TYR A 137 6.24 21.04 10.30
C TYR A 137 7.50 20.38 9.76
N ILE A 138 7.60 19.08 10.02
CA ILE A 138 8.57 18.20 9.41
C ILE A 138 7.85 17.45 8.29
N LEU A 139 8.50 17.35 7.13
CA LEU A 139 7.98 16.57 6.02
C LEU A 139 8.47 15.12 6.15
N LEU A 140 7.55 14.21 6.43
CA LEU A 140 7.82 12.79 6.57
C LEU A 140 7.56 12.09 5.23
N TYR A 141 8.47 11.21 4.81
CA TYR A 141 8.38 10.48 3.55
C TYR A 141 7.95 9.05 3.82
N ILE A 142 6.98 8.55 3.05
CA ILE A 142 6.35 7.25 3.27
C ILE A 142 6.82 6.28 2.20
N ASN A 143 7.43 5.18 2.63
CA ASN A 143 7.71 4.03 1.79
C ASN A 143 6.83 2.85 2.21
N TYR A 144 6.31 2.12 1.22
CA TYR A 144 5.49 0.93 1.40
C TYR A 144 6.35 -0.30 1.11
N GLY A 145 7.22 -0.67 2.05
CA GLY A 145 8.41 -1.51 1.85
C GLY A 145 8.21 -2.82 1.07
N LYS A 146 7.02 -3.44 1.15
CA LYS A 146 6.74 -4.70 0.44
C LYS A 146 6.08 -4.52 -0.94
N ILE A 147 5.62 -3.32 -1.29
CA ILE A 147 4.84 -3.06 -2.49
C ILE A 147 5.71 -2.39 -3.55
N LYS A 148 6.28 -3.21 -4.44
CA LYS A 148 7.19 -2.73 -5.51
C LYS A 148 6.47 -1.96 -6.63
N ARG A 149 5.19 -2.24 -6.83
CA ARG A 149 4.37 -1.67 -7.92
C ARG A 149 3.38 -0.68 -7.34
N ILE A 150 3.79 0.57 -7.22
CA ILE A 150 2.90 1.69 -6.92
C ILE A 150 2.96 2.61 -8.13
N CYS A 151 1.80 2.96 -8.65
CA CYS A 151 1.72 3.83 -9.81
C CYS A 151 2.08 5.26 -9.41
N THR A 152 3.15 5.80 -9.97
CA THR A 152 3.57 7.19 -9.70
C THR A 152 2.57 8.22 -10.21
N PHE A 153 1.67 7.87 -11.14
CA PHE A 153 0.64 8.79 -11.63
C PHE A 153 -0.60 8.83 -10.73
N CYS A 154 -1.20 7.68 -10.39
CA CYS A 154 -2.45 7.65 -9.63
C CYS A 154 -2.31 7.22 -8.17
N GLY A 155 -1.10 6.84 -7.72
CA GLY A 155 -0.84 6.35 -6.36
C GLY A 155 -1.43 4.98 -6.04
N VAL A 156 -2.15 4.32 -6.95
CA VAL A 156 -2.77 3.03 -6.67
C VAL A 156 -1.75 1.90 -6.84
N MET A 157 -1.85 0.91 -5.96
CA MET A 157 -0.96 -0.24 -5.92
C MET A 157 -1.16 -1.20 -7.11
N PHE A 158 -0.21 -2.11 -7.28
CA PHE A 158 -0.20 -3.25 -8.21
C PHE A 158 -0.13 -2.94 -9.71
N HIS A 159 0.27 -1.72 -10.08
CA HIS A 159 0.66 -1.40 -11.45
C HIS A 159 1.70 -0.28 -11.49
N THR A 160 2.37 -0.12 -12.64
CA THR A 160 3.26 1.01 -12.90
C THR A 160 2.54 2.07 -13.74
N VAL A 161 3.14 3.26 -13.86
CA VAL A 161 2.59 4.36 -14.66
C VAL A 161 2.30 3.96 -16.12
N ASP A 162 3.12 3.08 -16.69
CA ASP A 162 2.98 2.61 -18.08
C ASP A 162 1.65 1.89 -18.30
N PHE A 163 1.18 1.15 -17.29
CA PHE A 163 -0.07 0.38 -17.34
C PHE A 163 -1.24 1.10 -16.64
N CYS A 164 -1.08 2.37 -16.26
CA CYS A 164 -2.09 3.09 -15.48
C CYS A 164 -3.39 3.30 -16.28
N PRO A 165 -4.54 2.78 -15.81
CA PRO A 165 -5.82 2.99 -16.49
C PRO A 165 -6.27 4.46 -16.42
N ASN A 166 -5.99 5.16 -15.32
CA ASN A 166 -6.36 6.57 -15.16
C ASN A 166 -5.54 7.47 -16.11
N ARG A 167 -4.24 7.19 -16.27
CA ARG A 167 -3.38 7.90 -17.22
C ARG A 167 -3.82 7.66 -18.67
N ARG A 168 -4.11 6.40 -19.02
CA ARG A 168 -4.62 6.05 -20.36
C ARG A 168 -5.94 6.74 -20.67
N LYS A 169 -6.90 6.74 -19.73
CA LYS A 169 -8.18 7.48 -19.89
C LYS A 169 -7.96 8.96 -20.15
N LEU A 170 -7.06 9.61 -19.39
CA LEU A 170 -6.72 11.02 -19.61
C LEU A 170 -6.12 11.26 -21.00
N ILE A 171 -5.18 10.42 -21.43
CA ILE A 171 -4.56 10.52 -22.77
C ILE A 171 -5.62 10.36 -23.86
N HIS A 172 -6.50 9.37 -23.77
CA HIS A 172 -7.59 9.17 -24.73
C HIS A 172 -8.53 10.38 -24.80
N HIS A 173 -8.87 10.97 -23.64
CA HIS A 173 -9.68 12.17 -23.60
C HIS A 173 -8.98 13.35 -24.30
N LEU A 174 -7.70 13.58 -24.03
CA LEU A 174 -6.93 14.65 -24.69
C LEU A 174 -6.88 14.46 -26.21
N ILE A 175 -6.70 13.22 -26.68
CA ILE A 175 -6.76 12.90 -28.13
C ILE A 175 -8.14 13.26 -28.70
N SER A 176 -9.23 12.90 -28.00
CA SER A 176 -10.60 13.17 -28.48
C SER A 176 -10.92 14.66 -28.63
N ILE A 177 -10.23 15.53 -27.89
CA ILE A 177 -10.40 17.00 -27.98
C ILE A 177 -9.29 17.68 -28.79
N GLY A 178 -8.43 16.92 -29.48
CA GLY A 178 -7.32 17.45 -30.28
C GLY A 178 -6.20 18.10 -29.47
N ALA A 179 -6.09 17.81 -28.18
CA ALA A 179 -5.07 18.36 -27.29
C ALA A 179 -3.75 17.57 -27.32
N ARG A 180 -2.65 18.22 -26.94
CA ARG A 180 -1.33 17.59 -26.83
C ARG A 180 -1.29 16.62 -25.65
N THR A 181 -0.81 15.41 -25.88
CA THR A 181 -0.68 14.35 -24.86
C THR A 181 0.68 14.29 -24.18
N ALA A 182 1.71 14.90 -24.79
CA ALA A 182 3.08 14.92 -24.27
C ALA A 182 3.21 15.62 -22.91
N SER A 183 2.24 16.47 -22.54
CA SER A 183 2.18 17.17 -21.25
C SER A 183 1.66 16.29 -20.11
N VAL A 184 1.15 15.08 -20.39
CA VAL A 184 0.63 14.19 -19.34
C VAL A 184 1.80 13.64 -18.51
N PRO A 185 1.91 14.00 -17.22
CA PRO A 185 3.05 13.63 -16.42
C PRO A 185 3.10 12.12 -16.16
N PHE A 186 4.27 11.65 -15.77
CA PHE A 186 4.49 10.27 -15.35
C PHE A 186 4.48 10.12 -13.82
N SER A 187 4.56 11.22 -13.08
CA SER A 187 4.62 11.18 -11.61
C SER A 187 3.89 12.38 -11.01
N TYR A 188 2.94 12.06 -10.14
CA TYR A 188 2.36 12.95 -9.11
C TYR A 188 2.69 12.46 -7.70
N VAL A 189 2.97 11.15 -7.57
CA VAL A 189 3.39 10.47 -6.36
C VAL A 189 4.88 10.14 -6.48
N GLY A 190 5.63 10.42 -5.42
CA GLY A 190 7.07 10.17 -5.37
C GLY A 190 7.46 8.72 -5.63
N LEU A 191 8.53 8.50 -6.40
CA LEU A 191 9.08 7.16 -6.66
C LEU A 191 9.49 6.41 -5.37
N TRP A 192 9.79 7.17 -4.32
CA TRP A 192 10.17 6.62 -3.02
C TRP A 192 9.07 5.84 -2.32
N THR A 193 7.81 5.89 -2.79
CA THR A 193 6.76 5.05 -2.22
C THR A 193 7.03 3.57 -2.38
N SER A 194 7.81 3.17 -3.39
CA SER A 194 8.18 1.76 -3.63
C SER A 194 9.69 1.53 -3.81
N GLN A 195 10.51 2.58 -3.78
CA GLN A 195 11.96 2.52 -3.99
C GLN A 195 12.71 3.34 -2.94
N VAL A 196 13.27 2.69 -1.92
CA VAL A 196 14.00 3.37 -0.83
C VAL A 196 15.15 4.25 -1.36
N SER A 197 15.83 3.82 -2.43
CA SER A 197 16.91 4.59 -3.08
C SER A 197 16.45 5.92 -3.71
N LYS A 198 15.15 6.20 -3.74
CA LYS A 198 14.57 7.45 -4.24
C LYS A 198 14.07 8.36 -3.12
N ILE A 199 14.26 7.98 -1.85
CA ILE A 199 13.97 8.85 -0.70
C ILE A 199 14.85 10.11 -0.82
N PRO A 200 14.29 11.33 -0.69
CA PRO A 200 15.06 12.55 -0.78
C PRO A 200 16.15 12.66 0.30
N GLU A 201 17.33 13.16 -0.08
CA GLU A 201 18.51 13.28 0.80
C GLU A 201 18.23 14.06 2.09
N ILE A 202 17.42 15.12 1.99
CA ILE A 202 16.97 15.93 3.14
C ILE A 202 16.31 15.10 4.25
N ALA A 203 15.70 13.96 3.92
CA ALA A 203 15.11 13.06 4.91
C ALA A 203 16.17 12.41 5.82
N PHE A 204 17.39 12.22 5.32
CA PHE A 204 18.50 11.65 6.09
C PHE A 204 19.26 12.73 6.88
N GLU A 205 19.39 13.95 6.34
CA GLU A 205 20.03 15.08 7.02
C GLU A 205 19.30 15.51 8.30
N LEU A 206 17.96 15.41 8.30
CA LEU A 206 17.15 15.69 9.49
C LEU A 206 17.40 14.70 10.64
N ASN A 207 17.92 13.51 10.35
CA ASN A 207 18.30 12.53 11.37
C ASN A 207 19.68 12.82 11.98
N THR A 208 20.58 13.48 11.25
CA THR A 208 21.99 13.70 11.66
C THR A 208 22.21 15.03 12.37
N ASN A 209 21.51 16.09 11.99
CA ASN A 209 21.81 17.47 12.38
C ASN A 209 21.24 17.93 13.74
N GLN A 210 20.81 17.01 14.62
CA GLN A 210 20.17 17.37 15.90
C GLN A 210 20.65 16.54 17.09
N ARG A 211 21.88 16.02 17.04
CA ARG A 211 22.60 15.46 18.19
C ARG A 211 23.11 16.56 19.12
#